data_AF-A0A379F7X8-F1
#
_entry.id   AF-A0A379F7X8-F1
#
_cell.length_a   1.000
_cell.length_b   1.000
_cell.length_c   1.000
_cell.angle_alpha   90.00
_cell.angle_beta   90.00
_cell.angle_gamma   90.00
#
_symmetry.space_group_name_H-M   'P 1'
#
loop_
_entity.id
_entity.type
_entity.pdbx_description
1 polymer ?
#
loop_
_entity_poly.entity_id
_entity_poly.type
_entity_poly.pdbx_seq_one_letter_code
_entity_poly.pdbx_strand_id
1 'polypeptide(L)'
;MPNTKDEFYSLIKLADDGNSEANWMVSVIYQQSGNNVEAEKYYQRSIDRQDDYMGPSAVNLGYMYDKNNNIKKAMELFHQAGDAGYYGGYQAVGTECFLGRDIPLDFEKARFYYKKAAELGCYEC
;
A
#
# COMPACT_ATOMS: atom_id res chain seq x y z
N MET A 1 -0.92 12.64 -13.94
CA MET A 1 0.25 13.18 -13.20
C MET A 1 0.40 14.65 -13.54
N PRO A 2 0.82 15.51 -12.58
CA PRO A 2 1.05 16.92 -12.86
C PRO A 2 2.17 17.09 -13.88
N ASN A 3 1.97 17.98 -14.85
CA ASN A 3 2.90 18.28 -15.94
C ASN A 3 3.79 19.49 -15.64
N THR A 4 3.44 20.28 -14.62
CA THR A 4 4.19 21.46 -14.19
C THR A 4 4.41 21.46 -12.68
N LYS A 5 5.38 22.26 -12.21
CA LYS A 5 5.62 22.46 -10.76
C LYS A 5 4.41 23.07 -10.06
N ASP A 6 3.72 24.00 -10.72
CA ASP A 6 2.56 24.67 -10.15
C ASP A 6 1.37 23.71 -9.99
N GLU A 7 1.17 22.81 -10.96
CA GLU A 7 0.20 21.72 -10.85
C GLU A 7 0.54 20.77 -9.70
N PHE A 8 1.82 20.44 -9.51
CA PHE A 8 2.26 19.60 -8.39
C PHE A 8 2.02 20.25 -7.04
N TYR A 9 2.35 21.54 -6.88
CA TYR A 9 2.06 22.27 -5.64
C TYR A 9 0.57 22.43 -5.39
N SER A 10 -0.23 22.62 -6.44
CA SER A 10 -1.69 22.64 -6.33
C SER A 10 -2.23 21.30 -5.85
N LEU A 11 -1.66 20.19 -6.31
CA LEU A 11 -2.02 18.84 -5.87
C LEU A 11 -1.65 18.60 -4.39
N ILE A 12 -0.47 19.05 -3.96
CA ILE A 12 -0.08 19.00 -2.54
C ILE A 12 -1.08 19.75 -1.66
N LYS A 13 -1.47 20.96 -2.08
CA LYS A 13 -2.45 21.75 -1.35
C LYS A 13 -3.78 21.01 -1.21
N LEU A 14 -4.28 20.39 -2.27
CA LEU A 14 -5.50 19.57 -2.21
C LEU A 14 -5.36 18.40 -1.25
N ALA A 15 -4.21 17.71 -1.25
CA ALA A 15 -3.94 16.62 -0.30
C ALA A 15 -3.93 17.10 1.16
N ASP A 16 -3.31 18.24 1.43
CA ASP A 16 -3.28 18.88 2.75
C ASP A 16 -4.67 19.35 3.20
N ASP A 17 -5.47 19.86 2.26
CA ASP A 17 -6.86 20.29 2.49
C ASP A 17 -7.84 19.11 2.70
N GLY A 18 -7.37 17.86 2.57
CA GLY A 18 -8.15 16.66 2.91
C GLY A 18 -8.58 15.81 1.72
N ASN A 19 -8.22 16.16 0.49
CA ASN A 19 -8.58 15.37 -0.68
C ASN A 19 -7.79 14.05 -0.71
N SER A 20 -8.49 12.93 -0.53
CA SER A 20 -7.91 11.59 -0.44
C SER A 20 -7.25 11.12 -1.74
N GLU A 21 -7.83 11.44 -2.88
CA GLU A 21 -7.23 11.12 -4.19
C GLU A 21 -5.91 11.86 -4.38
N ALA A 22 -5.88 13.17 -4.11
CA ALA A 22 -4.68 13.97 -4.17
C ALA A 22 -3.63 13.44 -3.18
N ASN A 23 -4.03 13.05 -1.98
CA ASN A 23 -3.15 12.45 -0.97
C ASN A 23 -2.45 11.19 -1.52
N TRP A 24 -3.23 10.25 -2.08
CA TRP A 24 -2.67 9.06 -2.71
C TRP A 24 -1.78 9.39 -3.91
N MET A 25 -2.22 10.27 -4.81
CA MET A 25 -1.45 10.66 -5.99
C MET A 25 -0.10 11.31 -5.64
N VAL A 26 -0.08 12.20 -4.66
CA VAL A 26 1.15 12.86 -4.17
C VAL A 26 2.10 11.82 -3.57
N SER A 27 1.56 10.84 -2.83
CA SER A 27 2.35 9.72 -2.28
C SER A 27 3.08 8.95 -3.38
N VAL A 28 2.36 8.58 -4.45
CA VAL A 28 2.92 7.85 -5.60
C VAL A 28 3.98 8.68 -6.31
N ILE A 29 3.75 9.98 -6.52
CA ILE A 29 4.72 10.88 -7.16
C ILE A 29 6.00 10.99 -6.32
N TYR A 30 5.87 11.16 -5.00
CA TYR A 30 7.03 11.20 -4.11
C TYR A 30 7.81 9.89 -4.12
N GLN A 31 7.12 8.73 -4.10
CA GLN A 31 7.75 7.42 -4.18
C GLN A 31 8.54 7.26 -5.50
N GLN A 32 7.96 7.65 -6.62
CA GLN A 32 8.62 7.59 -7.94
C GLN A 32 9.83 8.51 -8.06
N SER A 33 9.81 9.66 -7.38
CA SER A 33 10.96 10.58 -7.29
C SER A 33 12.02 10.13 -6.28
N GLY A 34 11.80 9.03 -5.57
CA GLY A 34 12.70 8.51 -4.54
C GLY A 34 12.61 9.25 -3.19
N ASN A 35 11.68 10.21 -3.04
CA ASN A 35 11.42 10.87 -1.77
C ASN A 35 10.52 10.01 -0.89
N ASN A 36 11.10 8.96 -0.32
CA ASN A 36 10.37 8.00 0.51
C ASN A 36 9.78 8.63 1.79
N VAL A 37 10.42 9.68 2.32
CA VAL A 37 9.96 10.36 3.55
C VAL A 37 8.61 11.03 3.32
N GLU A 38 8.48 11.81 2.24
CA GLU A 38 7.17 12.41 1.93
C GLU A 38 6.18 11.35 1.45
N ALA A 39 6.60 10.36 0.64
CA ALA A 39 5.71 9.29 0.20
C ALA A 39 5.05 8.57 1.38
N GLU A 40 5.84 8.19 2.39
CA GLU A 40 5.35 7.55 3.61
C GLU A 40 4.35 8.44 4.36
N LYS A 41 4.65 9.72 4.52
CA LYS A 41 3.78 10.68 5.21
C LYS A 41 2.39 10.75 4.58
N TYR A 42 2.30 10.86 3.25
CA TYR A 42 1.00 10.95 2.58
C TYR A 42 0.28 9.59 2.55
N TYR A 43 0.99 8.47 2.36
CA TYR A 43 0.37 7.13 2.48
C TYR A 43 -0.19 6.87 3.89
N GLN A 44 0.59 7.17 4.93
CA GLN A 44 0.16 7.01 6.32
C GLN A 44 -1.05 7.89 6.62
N ARG A 45 -1.13 9.09 6.05
CA ARG A 45 -2.31 9.95 6.19
C ARG A 45 -3.59 9.32 5.61
N SER A 46 -3.52 8.60 4.48
CA SER A 46 -4.69 7.87 3.95
C SER A 46 -5.14 6.77 4.92
N ILE A 47 -4.17 6.07 5.50
CA ILE A 47 -4.39 4.99 6.46
C ILE A 47 -5.01 5.51 7.75
N ASP A 48 -4.46 6.57 8.32
CA ASP A 48 -4.92 7.17 9.58
C ASP A 48 -6.34 7.74 9.45
N ARG A 49 -6.69 8.26 8.26
CA ARG A 49 -8.02 8.79 7.95
C ARG A 49 -9.03 7.71 7.56
N GLN A 50 -8.58 6.48 7.31
CA GLN A 50 -9.41 5.39 6.80
C GLN A 50 -10.20 5.81 5.55
N ASP A 51 -9.55 6.54 4.64
CA ASP A 51 -10.20 7.01 3.42
C ASP A 51 -10.25 5.92 2.33
N ASP A 52 -10.89 6.24 1.21
CA ASP A 52 -11.06 5.32 0.07
C ASP A 52 -9.74 4.77 -0.48
N TYR A 53 -8.62 5.45 -0.20
CA TYR A 53 -7.29 5.07 -0.64
C TYR A 53 -6.46 4.41 0.46
N MET A 54 -7.01 4.14 1.65
CA MET A 54 -6.32 3.43 2.73
C MET A 54 -5.76 2.08 2.26
N GLY A 55 -6.55 1.26 1.56
CA GLY A 55 -6.12 -0.05 1.06
C GLY A 55 -4.92 0.01 0.10
N PRO A 56 -5.02 0.75 -1.01
CA PRO A 56 -3.90 0.98 -1.93
C PRO A 56 -2.68 1.63 -1.24
N SER A 57 -2.90 2.57 -0.32
CA SER A 57 -1.83 3.26 0.39
C SER A 57 -1.06 2.33 1.34
N ALA A 58 -1.79 1.49 2.08
CA ALA A 58 -1.20 0.49 2.96
C ALA A 58 -0.38 -0.55 2.17
N VAL A 59 -0.86 -1.00 1.01
CA VAL A 59 -0.07 -1.89 0.14
C VAL A 59 1.20 -1.21 -0.37
N ASN A 60 1.12 0.01 -0.89
CA ASN A 60 2.30 0.71 -1.40
C ASN A 60 3.32 1.00 -0.29
N LEU A 61 2.86 1.43 0.88
CA LEU A 61 3.72 1.62 2.04
C LEU A 61 4.31 0.29 2.53
N GLY A 62 3.55 -0.80 2.49
CA GLY A 62 4.02 -2.14 2.80
C GLY A 62 5.18 -2.57 1.91
N TYR A 63 5.08 -2.35 0.59
CA TYR A 63 6.18 -2.61 -0.34
C TYR A 63 7.40 -1.70 -0.11
N MET A 64 7.21 -0.46 0.34
CA MET A 64 8.34 0.40 0.74
C MET A 64 9.09 -0.17 1.95
N TYR A 65 8.36 -0.71 2.93
CA TYR A 65 8.96 -1.37 4.08
C TYR A 65 9.62 -2.72 3.72
N ASP A 66 9.00 -3.53 2.86
CA ASP A 66 9.59 -4.78 2.34
C ASP A 66 10.93 -4.51 1.64
N LYS A 67 10.98 -3.49 0.76
CA LYS A 67 12.20 -3.08 0.07
C LYS A 67 13.34 -2.67 1.02
N ASN A 68 12.99 -2.17 2.20
CA ASN A 68 13.94 -1.80 3.26
C ASN A 68 14.20 -2.95 4.27
N ASN A 69 13.81 -4.19 3.94
CA ASN A 69 13.91 -5.39 4.78
C ASN A 69 13.16 -5.29 6.13
N ASN A 70 12.10 -4.48 6.20
CA ASN A 70 11.22 -4.42 7.36
C ASN A 70 9.94 -5.24 7.10
N ILE A 71 10.11 -6.56 6.99
CA ILE A 71 9.04 -7.49 6.63
C ILE A 71 7.90 -7.47 7.67
N LYS A 72 8.24 -7.33 8.95
CA LYS A 72 7.22 -7.25 10.01
C LYS A 72 6.24 -6.10 9.75
N LYS A 73 6.76 -4.90 9.47
CA LYS A 73 5.92 -3.73 9.20
C LYS A 73 5.17 -3.86 7.88
N ALA A 74 5.81 -4.43 6.85
CA ALA A 74 5.17 -4.72 5.58
C ALA A 74 3.94 -5.64 5.75
N MET A 75 4.09 -6.72 6.51
CA MET A 75 3.00 -7.66 6.78
C MET A 75 1.84 -7.03 7.55
N GLU A 76 2.12 -6.19 8.55
CA GLU A 76 1.09 -5.43 9.27
C GLU A 76 0.26 -4.57 8.30
N LEU A 77 0.92 -3.87 7.38
CA LEU A 77 0.27 -3.01 6.40
C LEU A 77 -0.51 -3.81 5.34
N PHE A 78 0.05 -4.92 4.85
CA PHE A 78 -0.64 -5.79 3.91
C PHE A 78 -1.90 -6.42 4.52
N HIS A 79 -1.83 -6.86 5.78
CA HIS A 79 -3.00 -7.32 6.51
C HIS A 79 -4.05 -6.22 6.65
N GLN A 80 -3.63 -5.02 7.05
CA GLN A 80 -4.53 -3.89 7.19
C GLN A 80 -5.25 -3.54 5.88
N ALA A 81 -4.55 -3.60 4.75
CA ALA A 81 -5.17 -3.40 3.43
C ALA A 81 -6.21 -4.48 3.09
N GLY A 82 -5.89 -5.75 3.35
CA GLY A 82 -6.82 -6.86 3.13
C GLY A 82 -8.05 -6.79 4.03
N ASP A 83 -7.86 -6.44 5.31
CA ASP A 83 -8.94 -6.25 6.28
C ASP A 83 -9.83 -5.04 5.93
N ALA A 84 -9.28 -4.04 5.23
CA ALA A 84 -10.03 -2.94 4.63
C ALA A 84 -10.75 -3.31 3.32
N GLY A 85 -10.70 -4.57 2.88
CA GLY A 85 -11.36 -5.06 1.67
C GLY A 85 -10.57 -4.85 0.38
N TYR A 86 -9.30 -4.41 0.46
CA TYR A 86 -8.46 -4.28 -0.72
C TYR A 86 -7.71 -5.59 -1.00
N TYR A 87 -8.08 -6.27 -2.10
CA TYR A 87 -7.55 -7.59 -2.44
C TYR A 87 -6.01 -7.65 -2.48
N GLY A 88 -5.37 -6.56 -2.92
CA GLY A 88 -3.90 -6.47 -3.02
C GLY A 88 -3.19 -6.67 -1.69
N GLY A 89 -3.85 -6.37 -0.56
CA GLY A 89 -3.31 -6.64 0.77
C GLY A 89 -3.13 -8.14 1.02
N TYR A 90 -4.19 -8.93 0.89
CA TYR A 90 -4.10 -10.37 1.08
C TYR A 90 -3.27 -11.07 -0.01
N GLN A 91 -3.25 -10.56 -1.24
CA GLN A 91 -2.35 -11.06 -2.28
C GLN A 91 -0.87 -10.89 -1.87
N ALA A 92 -0.51 -9.74 -1.30
CA ALA A 92 0.86 -9.48 -0.83
C ALA A 92 1.22 -10.38 0.38
N VAL A 93 0.30 -10.58 1.33
CA VAL A 93 0.48 -11.54 2.43
C VAL A 93 0.73 -12.96 1.90
N GLY A 94 -0.07 -13.40 0.92
CA GLY A 94 0.09 -14.71 0.28
C GLY A 94 1.46 -14.86 -0.40
N THR A 95 1.92 -13.79 -1.04
CA THR A 95 3.24 -13.72 -1.70
C THR A 95 4.37 -13.85 -0.68
N GLU A 96 4.32 -13.13 0.44
CA GLU A 96 5.36 -13.23 1.48
C GLU A 96 5.40 -14.62 2.13
N CYS A 97 4.25 -15.25 2.36
CA CYS A 97 4.18 -16.62 2.87
C CYS A 97 4.76 -17.65 1.88
N PHE A 98 4.60 -17.40 0.58
CA PHE A 98 5.12 -18.25 -0.49
C PHE A 98 6.63 -18.06 -0.72
N LEU A 99 7.15 -16.84 -0.57
CA LEU A 99 8.58 -16.58 -0.73
C LEU A 99 9.41 -17.05 0.47
N GLY A 100 8.82 -17.06 1.66
CA GLY A 100 9.46 -17.59 2.86
C GLY A 100 10.75 -16.88 3.26
N ARG A 101 10.86 -15.56 2.99
CA ARG A 101 12.09 -14.77 3.18
C ARG A 101 12.50 -14.67 4.66
N ASP A 102 11.63 -14.06 5.47
CA ASP A 102 11.79 -13.90 6.93
C ASP A 102 10.67 -14.59 7.75
N ILE A 103 9.71 -15.20 7.06
CA ILE A 103 8.64 -16.01 7.63
C ILE A 103 8.88 -17.44 7.15
N PRO A 104 8.70 -18.47 7.98
CA PRO A 104 8.77 -19.84 7.51
C PRO A 104 7.85 -20.03 6.30
N LEU A 105 8.40 -20.60 5.23
CA LEU A 105 7.67 -20.97 4.02
C LEU A 105 6.42 -21.78 4.39
N ASP A 106 5.25 -21.27 4.03
CA ASP A 106 3.98 -21.88 4.38
C ASP A 106 3.00 -21.79 3.20
N PHE A 107 2.97 -22.86 2.41
CA PHE A 107 2.10 -22.96 1.23
C PHE A 107 0.62 -23.04 1.59
N GLU A 108 0.26 -23.59 2.76
CA GLU A 108 -1.15 -23.63 3.20
C GLU A 108 -1.63 -22.22 3.48
N LYS A 109 -0.82 -21.45 4.21
CA LYS A 109 -1.10 -20.06 4.54
C LYS A 109 -1.11 -19.17 3.29
N ALA A 110 -0.18 -19.36 2.36
CA ALA A 110 -0.19 -18.67 1.08
C ALA A 110 -1.51 -18.91 0.32
N ARG A 111 -1.92 -20.18 0.16
CA ARG A 111 -3.20 -20.52 -0.49
C ARG A 111 -4.41 -19.93 0.23
N PHE A 112 -4.39 -19.92 1.56
CA PHE A 112 -5.45 -19.31 2.36
C PHE A 112 -5.62 -17.82 2.04
N TYR A 113 -4.52 -17.06 1.99
CA TYR A 113 -4.60 -15.62 1.69
C TYR A 113 -4.89 -15.31 0.22
N TYR A 114 -4.40 -16.13 -0.72
CA TYR A 114 -4.82 -15.99 -2.12
C TYR A 114 -6.32 -16.22 -2.31
N LYS A 115 -6.88 -17.22 -1.63
CA LYS A 115 -8.34 -17.42 -1.62
C LYS A 115 -9.08 -16.21 -1.07
N LYS A 116 -8.62 -15.62 0.03
CA LYS A 116 -9.20 -14.38 0.57
C LYS A 116 -9.08 -13.20 -0.41
N ALA A 117 -7.96 -13.06 -1.10
CA ALA A 117 -7.80 -12.04 -2.13
C ALA A 117 -8.80 -12.25 -3.29
N ALA A 118 -9.03 -13.50 -3.71
CA ALA A 118 -10.02 -13.84 -4.73
C ALA A 118 -11.45 -13.51 -4.29
N GLU A 119 -11.79 -13.76 -3.03
CA GLU A 119 -13.08 -13.35 -2.43
C GLU A 119 -13.30 -11.83 -2.43
N LEU A 120 -12.22 -11.04 -2.43
CA LEU A 120 -12.23 -9.58 -2.55
C LEU A 120 -12.14 -9.07 -4.00
N GLY A 121 -12.21 -9.94 -5.00
CA GLY A 121 -12.22 -9.56 -6.42
C GLY A 121 -10.86 -9.64 -7.13
N CYS A 122 -9.88 -10.35 -6.58
CA CYS A 122 -8.68 -10.71 -7.34
C CYS A 122 -8.96 -11.87 -8.31
N TYR A 123 -8.92 -11.61 -9.62
CA TYR A 123 -9.15 -12.65 -10.64
C TYR A 123 -7.86 -13.35 -11.11
N GLU A 124 -6.69 -12.82 -10.72
CA GLU A 124 -5.35 -13.32 -11.08
C GLU A 124 -4.61 -13.97 -9.88
N CYS A 125 -5.32 -14.09 -8.76
CA CYS A 125 -4.94 -14.88 -7.59
C CYS A 125 -5.55 -16.30 -7.73
#